data_AF-A0A4Z1KGG2-F1
#
_entry.id   AF-A0A4Z1KGG2-F1
#
_cell.length_a   1.000
_cell.length_b   1.000
_cell.length_c   1.000
_cell.angle_alpha   90.00
_cell.angle_beta   90.00
_cell.angle_gamma   90.00
#
_symmetry.space_group_name_H-M   'P 1'
#
loop_
_entity.id
_entity.type
_entity.pdbx_description
1 polymer ?
#
loop_
_entity_poly.entity_id
_entity_poly.type
_entity_poly.pdbx_seq_one_letter_code
_entity_poly.pdbx_strand_id
1 'polypeptide(L)'
;MITPPNATPAVPHDGMRDAVSSCGYTFLFNLLDYTAGIMPITHVDKELDQLPSNFSLKSLNGVAYGAYKHYDANAMHRLPVAIQVVGQRLEEEKVLAIMHRIEDLLDEDKYELLGID
;
A
#
# COMPACT_ATOMS: atom_id res chain seq x y z
N MET A 1 -5.46 -4.39 14.07
CA MET A 1 -5.71 -5.06 12.78
C MET A 1 -4.63 -4.65 11.79
N ILE A 2 -4.17 -5.56 10.92
CA ILE A 2 -3.21 -5.26 9.84
C ILE A 2 -3.96 -5.36 8.52
N THR A 3 -3.81 -4.37 7.65
CA THR A 3 -4.50 -4.28 6.35
C THR A 3 -3.64 -3.54 5.33
N PRO A 4 -3.87 -3.68 4.02
CA PRO A 4 -3.26 -2.80 3.03
C PRO A 4 -3.70 -1.34 3.25
N PRO A 5 -2.82 -0.35 3.00
CA PRO A 5 -3.18 1.07 2.98
C PRO A 5 -3.74 1.51 1.61
N ASN A 6 -3.39 0.81 0.53
CA ASN A 6 -3.81 1.12 -0.83
C ASN A 6 -3.71 -0.14 -1.70
N ALA A 7 -4.44 -0.18 -2.81
CA ALA A 7 -4.39 -1.28 -3.78
C ALA A 7 -3.11 -1.29 -4.63
N THR A 8 -2.44 -0.14 -4.75
CA THR A 8 -1.25 0.04 -5.59
C THR A 8 -0.16 0.82 -4.86
N PRO A 9 1.10 0.68 -5.32
CA PRO A 9 2.16 1.66 -5.05
C PRO A 9 1.81 3.06 -5.60
N ALA A 10 2.74 3.99 -5.49
CA ALA A 10 2.58 5.33 -6.05
C ALA A 10 2.22 5.27 -7.54
N VAL A 11 1.11 5.91 -7.91
CA VAL A 11 0.67 6.03 -9.30
C VAL A 11 1.33 7.24 -9.98
N PRO A 12 1.45 7.25 -11.31
CA PRO A 12 1.95 8.41 -12.05
C PRO A 12 1.14 9.69 -11.76
N HIS A 13 1.71 10.85 -12.07
CA HIS A 13 1.00 12.13 -11.97
C HIS A 13 -0.36 12.06 -12.69
N ASP A 14 -1.38 12.68 -12.09
CA ASP A 14 -2.79 12.59 -12.49
C ASP A 14 -3.45 11.19 -12.46
N GLY A 15 -2.71 10.10 -12.20
CA GLY A 15 -3.24 8.74 -12.19
C GLY A 15 -4.32 8.49 -11.13
N MET A 16 -4.29 9.25 -10.03
CA MET A 16 -5.27 9.17 -8.95
C MET A 16 -6.70 9.50 -9.42
N ARG A 17 -6.87 10.22 -10.53
CA ARG A 17 -8.18 10.51 -11.12
C ARG A 17 -8.94 9.23 -11.50
N ASP A 18 -8.21 8.20 -11.94
CA ASP A 18 -8.78 6.91 -12.29
C ASP A 18 -8.77 5.93 -11.11
N ALA A 19 -7.76 6.01 -10.25
CA ALA A 19 -7.54 5.06 -9.16
C ALA A 19 -8.21 5.45 -7.82
N VAL A 20 -8.98 6.54 -7.76
CA VAL A 20 -9.48 7.17 -6.50
C VAL A 20 -10.20 6.21 -5.57
N SER A 21 -10.90 5.21 -6.13
CA SER A 21 -11.59 4.18 -5.34
C SER A 21 -10.64 3.36 -4.46
N SER A 22 -9.36 3.30 -4.81
CA SER A 22 -8.32 2.63 -4.01
C SER A 22 -8.06 3.32 -2.67
N CYS A 23 -8.49 4.57 -2.48
CA CYS A 23 -8.45 5.23 -1.18
C CYS A 23 -9.44 4.64 -0.15
N GLY A 24 -10.31 3.71 -0.55
CA GLY A 24 -11.27 3.05 0.36
C GLY A 24 -10.61 2.39 1.57
N TYR A 25 -9.38 1.89 1.42
CA TYR A 25 -8.60 1.27 2.50
C TYR A 25 -8.27 2.23 3.66
N THR A 26 -8.17 3.53 3.41
CA THR A 26 -7.89 4.54 4.45
C THR A 26 -9.17 5.30 4.84
N PHE A 27 -10.05 5.58 3.88
CA PHE A 27 -11.30 6.29 4.15
C PHE A 27 -12.22 5.58 5.15
N LEU A 28 -12.18 4.24 5.19
CA LEU A 28 -12.93 3.47 6.17
C LEU A 28 -12.61 3.87 7.61
N PHE A 29 -11.33 4.06 7.94
CA PHE A 29 -10.91 4.35 9.32
C PHE A 29 -11.09 5.82 9.69
N ASN A 30 -11.10 6.72 8.70
CA ASN A 30 -11.54 8.10 8.91
C ASN A 30 -13.02 8.15 9.32
N LEU A 31 -13.88 7.33 8.68
CA LEU A 31 -15.31 7.28 9.01
C LEU A 31 -15.58 6.68 10.39
N LEU A 32 -14.80 5.66 10.77
CA LEU A 32 -14.93 4.98 12.06
C LEU A 32 -14.27 5.72 13.24
N ASP A 33 -13.50 6.79 12.96
CA ASP A 33 -12.70 7.51 13.95
C ASP A 33 -11.70 6.57 14.66
N TYR A 34 -11.03 5.72 13.87
CA TYR A 34 -10.06 4.74 14.36
C TYR A 34 -8.64 5.24 14.14
N THR A 35 -7.77 4.98 15.11
CA THR A 35 -6.34 5.24 14.99
C THR A 35 -5.75 4.33 13.90
N ALA A 36 -5.05 4.92 12.92
CA ALA A 36 -4.36 4.18 11.88
C ALA A 36 -2.94 4.73 11.65
N GLY A 37 -1.97 3.83 11.52
CA GLY A 37 -0.58 4.14 11.16
C GLY A 37 -0.15 3.36 9.92
N ILE A 38 0.69 3.96 9.09
CA ILE A 38 1.21 3.35 7.86
C ILE A 38 2.73 3.20 7.99
N MET A 39 3.26 2.01 7.70
CA MET A 39 4.70 1.77 7.66
C MET A 39 5.09 0.96 6.41
N PRO A 40 6.16 1.35 5.70
CA PRO A 40 6.70 0.57 4.60
C PRO A 40 7.34 -0.73 5.13
N ILE A 41 7.17 -1.83 4.39
CA ILE A 41 7.70 -3.14 4.79
C ILE A 41 8.45 -3.86 3.67
N THR A 42 8.30 -3.41 2.42
CA THR A 42 8.97 -4.01 1.26
C THR A 42 8.92 -3.04 0.07
N HIS A 43 9.42 -3.49 -1.07
CA HIS A 43 9.41 -2.78 -2.34
C HIS A 43 8.80 -3.64 -3.43
N VAL A 44 8.31 -2.99 -4.48
CA VAL A 44 7.90 -3.68 -5.70
C VAL A 44 9.10 -4.35 -6.37
N ASP A 45 8.96 -5.62 -6.69
CA ASP A 45 9.93 -6.40 -7.45
C ASP A 45 9.36 -6.69 -8.84
N LYS A 46 9.98 -6.14 -9.88
CA LYS A 46 9.51 -6.29 -11.26
C LYS A 46 9.52 -7.73 -11.77
N GLU A 47 10.27 -8.64 -11.17
CA GLU A 47 10.32 -10.05 -11.59
C GLU A 47 9.21 -10.85 -10.91
N LEU A 48 8.83 -10.48 -9.68
CA LEU A 48 7.78 -11.14 -8.91
C LEU A 48 6.38 -10.56 -9.17
N ASP A 49 6.31 -9.27 -9.47
CA ASP A 49 5.06 -8.50 -9.56
C ASP A 49 4.55 -8.34 -11.00
N GLN A 50 5.06 -9.10 -11.97
CA GLN A 50 4.47 -9.06 -13.32
C GLN A 50 3.04 -9.61 -13.32
N LEU A 51 2.17 -8.95 -14.08
CA LEU A 51 0.85 -9.50 -14.37
C LEU A 51 1.00 -10.74 -15.28
N PRO A 52 0.16 -11.76 -15.08
CA PRO A 52 0.10 -12.90 -15.98
C PRO A 52 -0.14 -12.46 -17.43
N SER A 53 0.43 -13.19 -18.40
CA SER A 53 0.30 -12.85 -19.83
C SER A 53 -1.14 -12.91 -20.35
N ASN A 54 -2.03 -13.60 -19.64
CA ASN A 54 -3.46 -13.70 -19.93
C ASN A 54 -4.32 -12.72 -19.12
N PHE A 55 -3.72 -11.80 -18.36
CA PHE A 55 -4.45 -10.78 -17.61
C PHE A 55 -5.16 -9.82 -18.57
N SER A 56 -6.44 -9.54 -18.29
CA SER A 56 -7.26 -8.66 -19.12
C SER A 56 -7.86 -7.53 -18.28
N LEU A 57 -7.41 -6.31 -18.54
CA LEU A 57 -8.01 -5.09 -17.96
C LEU A 57 -9.52 -4.98 -18.26
N LYS A 58 -9.96 -5.47 -19.43
CA LYS A 58 -11.35 -5.34 -19.88
C LYS A 58 -12.33 -6.21 -19.09
N SER A 59 -11.87 -7.24 -18.39
CA SER A 59 -12.72 -8.11 -17.57
C SER A 59 -12.95 -7.59 -16.15
N LEU A 60 -12.29 -6.49 -15.76
CA LEU A 60 -12.36 -5.96 -14.41
C LEU A 60 -13.60 -5.08 -14.21
N ASN A 61 -14.08 -5.02 -12.96
CA ASN A 61 -15.06 -4.01 -12.56
C ASN A 61 -14.41 -2.61 -12.52
N GLY A 62 -15.21 -1.54 -12.39
CA GLY A 62 -14.70 -0.17 -12.44
C GLY A 62 -13.63 0.16 -11.38
N VAL A 63 -13.74 -0.41 -10.17
CA VAL A 63 -12.78 -0.19 -9.09
C VAL A 63 -11.42 -0.82 -9.42
N ALA A 64 -11.44 -2.11 -9.77
CA ALA A 64 -10.23 -2.83 -10.15
C ALA A 64 -9.63 -2.26 -11.45
N TYR A 65 -10.45 -1.90 -12.43
CA TYR A 65 -9.99 -1.23 -13.64
C TYR A 65 -9.22 0.04 -13.32
N GLY A 66 -9.74 0.91 -12.44
CA GLY A 66 -9.06 2.15 -12.04
C GLY A 66 -7.70 1.92 -11.40
N ALA A 67 -7.58 0.89 -10.54
CA ALA A 67 -6.31 0.51 -9.90
C ALA A 67 -5.30 -0.07 -10.91
N TYR A 68 -5.73 -1.02 -11.75
CA TYR A 68 -4.84 -1.70 -12.68
C TYR A 68 -4.51 -0.90 -13.94
N LYS A 69 -5.28 0.15 -14.28
CA LYS A 69 -5.05 0.99 -15.47
C LYS A 69 -3.63 1.55 -15.54
N HIS A 70 -3.05 1.87 -14.39
CA HIS A 70 -1.72 2.47 -14.26
C HIS A 70 -0.67 1.47 -13.76
N TYR A 71 -1.01 0.19 -13.64
CA TYR A 71 -0.11 -0.82 -13.12
C TYR A 71 0.96 -1.19 -14.15
N ASP A 72 2.22 -0.97 -13.78
CA ASP A 72 3.39 -1.38 -14.55
C ASP A 72 4.51 -1.74 -13.56
N ALA A 73 4.79 -3.03 -13.41
CA ALA A 73 5.78 -3.52 -12.47
C ALA A 73 7.21 -3.04 -12.78
N ASN A 74 7.53 -2.71 -14.03
CA ASN A 74 8.83 -2.13 -14.38
C ASN A 74 8.92 -0.67 -13.95
N ALA A 75 7.89 0.12 -14.22
CA ALA A 75 7.86 1.53 -13.81
C ALA A 75 7.72 1.69 -12.29
N MET A 76 7.08 0.72 -11.63
CA MET A 76 6.87 0.70 -10.19
C MET A 76 8.00 0.03 -9.41
N HIS A 77 8.98 -0.60 -10.08
CA HIS A 77 10.06 -1.31 -9.42
C HIS A 77 10.76 -0.41 -8.39
N ARG A 78 11.03 -0.96 -7.20
CA ARG A 78 11.62 -0.24 -6.06
C ARG A 78 10.73 0.84 -5.45
N LEU A 79 9.47 0.98 -5.84
CA LEU A 79 8.53 1.80 -5.07
C LEU A 79 8.19 1.11 -3.74
N PRO A 80 8.03 1.86 -2.65
CA PRO A 80 7.68 1.31 -1.35
C PRO A 80 6.28 0.68 -1.36
N VAL A 81 6.18 -0.46 -0.70
CA VAL A 81 4.92 -1.13 -0.36
C VAL A 81 4.79 -1.16 1.15
N ALA A 82 3.65 -0.70 1.64
CA ALA A 82 3.39 -0.48 3.05
C ALA A 82 2.21 -1.31 3.55
N ILE A 83 2.14 -1.44 4.87
CA ILE A 83 0.97 -1.93 5.60
C ILE A 83 0.35 -0.80 6.41
N GLN A 84 -0.92 -0.98 6.76
CA GLN A 84 -1.67 -0.13 7.66
C GLN A 84 -1.99 -0.91 8.94
N VAL A 85 -1.56 -0.37 10.09
CA VAL A 85 -1.85 -0.87 11.43
C VAL A 85 -2.98 -0.05 12.01
N VAL A 86 -4.07 -0.71 12.35
CA VAL A 86 -5.30 -0.06 12.84
C VAL A 86 -5.59 -0.49 14.28
N GLY A 87 -5.77 0.51 15.16
CA GLY A 87 -6.31 0.39 16.50
C GLY A 87 -7.73 0.93 16.57
N GLN A 88 -8.40 0.75 17.71
CA GLN A 88 -9.67 1.44 17.96
C GLN A 88 -9.41 2.92 18.27
N ARG A 89 -10.48 3.69 18.48
CA ARG A 89 -10.41 5.10 18.87
C ARG A 89 -9.63 5.27 20.18
N LEU A 90 -8.73 6.25 20.22
CA LEU A 90 -7.83 6.57 21.35
C LEU A 90 -6.82 5.44 21.67
N GLU A 91 -6.34 4.71 20.65
CA GLU A 91 -5.32 3.67 20.81
C GLU A 91 -4.00 4.01 20.10
N GLU A 92 -3.65 5.30 19.98
CA GLU A 92 -2.43 5.82 19.33
C GLU A 92 -1.15 5.12 19.80
N GLU A 93 -0.94 5.03 21.12
CA GLU A 93 0.26 4.42 21.69
C GLU A 93 0.33 2.92 21.40
N LYS A 94 -0.82 2.25 21.36
CA LYS A 94 -0.90 0.82 21.01
C LYS A 94 -0.56 0.60 19.54
N VAL A 95 -1.06 1.45 18.64
CA VAL A 95 -0.73 1.40 17.21
C VAL A 95 0.77 1.62 17.01
N LEU A 96 1.36 2.63 17.65
CA LEU A 96 2.80 2.90 17.59
C LEU A 96 3.64 1.73 18.13
N ALA A 97 3.24 1.14 19.26
CA ALA A 97 3.94 -0.01 19.82
C ALA A 97 3.89 -1.23 18.90
N ILE A 98 2.75 -1.48 18.23
CA ILE A 98 2.62 -2.55 17.24
C ILE A 98 3.50 -2.26 16.02
N MET A 99 3.51 -1.03 15.51
CA MET A 99 4.37 -0.65 14.38
C MET A 99 5.85 -0.85 14.71
N HIS A 100 6.30 -0.42 15.89
CA HIS A 100 7.66 -0.64 16.35
C HIS A 100 8.00 -2.13 16.46
N ARG A 101 7.06 -2.94 16.98
CA ARG A 101 7.25 -4.39 17.06
C ARG A 101 7.38 -5.04 15.67
N ILE A 102 6.64 -4.55 14.68
CA ILE A 102 6.73 -5.03 13.29
C ILE A 102 8.07 -4.63 12.68
N GLU A 103 8.51 -3.40 12.90
CA GLU A 103 9.82 -2.92 12.43
C GLU A 103 10.95 -3.80 12.98
N ASP A 104 10.93 -4.13 14.26
CA ASP A 104 11.92 -5.03 14.88
C ASP A 104 11.91 -6.45 14.30
N LEU A 105 10.78 -6.91 13.74
CA LEU A 105 10.68 -8.23 13.11
C LEU A 105 11.25 -8.25 11.68
N LEU A 106 11.42 -7.09 11.05
CA LEU A 106 11.98 -6.99 9.69
C LEU A 106 13.51 -7.10 9.69
N ASP A 107 14.18 -6.89 10.83
CA ASP A 107 15.64 -7.03 11.00
C ASP A 107 16.49 -6.40 9.86
N GLU A 108 17.16 -7.21 9.02
CA GLU A 108 17.95 -6.76 7.87
C GLU A 108 17.10 -6.19 6.73
N ASP A 109 15.81 -6.54 6.65
CA ASP A 109 14.84 -6.06 5.66
C ASP A 109 14.13 -4.76 6.10
N LYS A 110 14.66 -4.08 7.12
CA LYS A 110 14.14 -2.77 7.55
C LYS A 110 14.16 -1.79 6.38
N TYR A 111 13.03 -1.12 6.19
CA TYR A 111 12.90 -0.12 5.15
C TYR A 111 13.84 1.07 5.43
N GLU A 112 14.77 1.32 4.52
CA GLU A 112 15.65 2.48 4.59
C GLU A 112 14.95 3.73 4.03
N LEU A 113 14.52 4.60 4.93
CA LEU A 113 14.01 5.92 4.57
C LEU A 113 15.11 6.74 3.87
N LEU A 114 14.90 7.05 2.60
CA LEU A 114 15.78 7.91 1.79
C LEU A 114 17.16 7.30 1.50
N GLY A 115 17.28 5.97 1.49
CA GLY A 115 18.43 5.30 0.86
C GLY A 115 18.41 5.58 -0.63
N ILE A 116 19.14 6.62 -1.05
CA ILE A 116 19.38 6.92 -2.46
C ILE A 116 20.63 6.14 -2.85
N ASP A 117 20.51 5.20 -3.78
CA ASP A 117 21.67 4.63 -4.50
C ASP A 117 22.28 5.66 -5.46
#